data_AF-A0A9E3NTX7-F1
#
_entry.id   AF-A0A9E3NTX7-F1
#
_cell.length_a   1.000
_cell.length_b   1.000
_cell.length_c   1.000
_cell.angle_alpha   90.00
_cell.angle_beta   90.00
_cell.angle_gamma   90.00
#
_symmetry.space_group_name_H-M   'P 1'
#
loop_
_entity.id
_entity.type
_entity.pdbx_description
1 polymer ?
#
loop_
_entity_poly.entity_id
_entity_poly.type
_entity_poly.pdbx_seq_one_letter_code
_entity_poly.pdbx_strand_id
1 'polypeptide(L)'
;MTQATHDLPQLADDAVDPELLELPNPPKRERTVTVALLLVTALASIAMVFALRRDAGYAFTASSPTDLGDLGSAAPAAFVENGYVQGTAMLGAAHAIRYERPLVSDSFRLMPVAGRPNVWVEVRVPAGAENIRYVPPSQMTGRLVRFDAAGPKHRGLAAAVRDATGQQVPDSAWLLVEGEAPAGARSAILLIAMFLGFAIWNLSITAKLLRRVG
;
A
#
# COMPACT_ATOMS: atom_id res chain seq x y z
N MET A 1 -37.64 73.44 8.30
CA MET A 1 -36.29 72.87 8.40
C MET A 1 -36.13 72.34 9.81
N THR A 2 -36.32 71.03 9.98
CA THR A 2 -36.19 70.36 11.28
C THR A 2 -35.25 69.18 11.07
N GLN A 3 -33.99 69.35 11.46
CA GLN A 3 -32.97 68.30 11.44
C GLN A 3 -33.30 67.33 12.57
N ALA A 4 -33.75 66.13 12.22
CA ALA A 4 -33.81 65.00 13.15
C ALA A 4 -32.41 64.39 13.22
N THR A 5 -31.69 64.70 14.29
CA THR A 5 -30.43 64.03 14.66
C THR A 5 -30.78 62.58 14.98
N HIS A 6 -30.42 61.67 14.08
CA HIS A 6 -30.57 60.24 14.28
C HIS A 6 -29.47 59.79 15.27
N ASP A 7 -29.78 59.85 16.57
CA ASP A 7 -28.98 59.23 17.61
C ASP A 7 -29.04 57.71 17.40
N LEU A 8 -28.02 57.18 16.72
CA LEU A 8 -27.73 55.76 16.76
C LEU A 8 -27.27 55.44 18.20
N PRO A 9 -27.88 54.47 18.88
CA PRO A 9 -27.43 54.08 20.21
C PRO A 9 -25.94 53.73 20.12
N GLN A 10 -25.13 54.40 20.94
CA GLN A 10 -23.75 54.01 21.19
C GLN A 10 -23.77 52.51 21.45
N LEU A 11 -23.06 51.74 20.63
CA LEU A 11 -22.73 50.36 20.92
C LEU A 11 -22.08 50.39 22.29
N ALA A 12 -22.86 50.00 23.31
CA ALA A 12 -22.39 49.85 24.66
C ALA A 12 -21.11 49.03 24.59
N ASP A 13 -20.12 49.42 25.40
CA ASP A 13 -18.88 48.67 25.63
C ASP A 13 -19.14 47.18 25.45
N ASP A 14 -18.26 46.50 24.70
CA ASP A 14 -18.17 45.04 24.58
C ASP A 14 -17.87 44.42 25.97
N ALA A 15 -18.74 44.66 26.93
CA ALA A 15 -18.77 44.05 28.24
C ALA A 15 -19.10 42.60 27.98
N VAL A 16 -18.08 41.76 28.17
CA VAL A 16 -18.19 40.31 28.04
C VAL A 16 -19.44 39.84 28.78
N ASP A 17 -20.39 39.30 28.02
CA ASP A 17 -21.69 38.86 28.52
C ASP A 17 -21.50 37.92 29.73
N PRO A 18 -22.02 38.27 30.91
CA PRO A 18 -21.86 37.46 32.12
C PRO A 18 -22.41 36.04 31.94
N GLU A 19 -23.41 35.83 31.07
CA GLU A 19 -23.93 34.50 30.77
C GLU A 19 -22.88 33.61 30.07
N LEU A 20 -21.94 34.20 29.31
CA LEU A 20 -20.84 33.46 28.67
C LEU A 20 -19.73 33.05 29.64
N LEU A 21 -19.56 33.77 30.76
CA LEU A 21 -18.59 33.43 31.81
C LEU A 21 -19.10 32.32 32.73
N GLU A 22 -20.43 32.16 32.84
CA GLU A 22 -21.08 31.08 33.58
C GLU A 22 -21.08 29.74 32.82
N LEU A 23 -20.75 29.76 31.53
CA LEU A 23 -20.66 28.54 30.75
C LEU A 23 -19.56 27.63 31.31
N PRO A 24 -19.85 26.33 31.51
CA PRO A 24 -18.85 25.39 31.96
C PRO A 24 -17.67 25.37 30.98
N ASN A 25 -16.45 25.40 31.53
CA ASN A 25 -15.23 25.35 30.75
C ASN A 25 -15.29 24.19 29.74
N PRO A 26 -14.91 24.41 28.46
CA PRO A 26 -14.97 23.36 27.45
C PRO A 26 -14.08 22.17 27.86
N PRO A 27 -14.51 20.92 27.58
CA PRO A 27 -13.80 19.73 28.03
C PRO A 27 -12.42 19.59 27.36
N LYS A 28 -11.37 20.10 28.03
CA LYS A 28 -9.99 20.16 27.51
C LYS A 28 -9.40 18.77 27.21
N ARG A 29 -9.76 17.76 28.01
CA ARG A 29 -9.28 16.37 27.85
C ARG A 29 -9.85 15.71 26.60
N GLU A 30 -11.15 15.82 26.38
CA GLU A 30 -11.81 15.26 25.19
C GLU A 30 -11.24 15.87 23.91
N ARG A 31 -11.07 17.19 23.89
CA ARG A 31 -10.42 17.88 22.77
C ARG A 31 -9.00 17.38 22.50
N THR A 32 -8.21 17.15 23.54
CA THR A 32 -6.83 16.64 23.40
C THR A 32 -6.83 15.23 22.79
N VAL A 33 -7.75 14.36 23.24
CA VAL A 33 -7.90 13.01 22.69
C VAL A 33 -8.35 13.07 21.23
N THR A 34 -9.32 13.93 20.89
CA THR A 34 -9.76 14.12 19.50
C THR A 34 -8.61 14.58 18.60
N VAL A 35 -7.86 15.60 19.01
CA VAL A 35 -6.70 16.10 18.24
C VAL A 35 -5.66 15.00 18.05
N ALA A 36 -5.32 14.26 19.11
CA ALA A 36 -4.37 13.16 19.03
C ALA A 36 -4.84 12.08 18.04
N LEU A 37 -6.11 11.68 18.09
CA LEU A 37 -6.70 10.69 17.19
C LEU A 37 -6.68 11.15 15.73
N LEU A 38 -7.04 12.41 15.45
CA LEU A 38 -7.01 12.99 14.11
C LEU A 38 -5.57 12.98 13.55
N LEU A 39 -4.58 13.34 14.38
CA LEU A 39 -3.17 13.34 13.98
C LEU A 39 -2.67 11.92 13.69
N VAL A 40 -2.96 10.96 14.56
CA VAL A 40 -2.59 9.54 14.33
C VAL A 40 -3.23 9.03 13.04
N THR A 41 -4.50 9.35 12.79
CA THR A 41 -5.23 8.95 11.57
C THR A 41 -4.64 9.58 10.31
N ALA A 42 -4.25 10.86 10.38
CA ALA A 42 -3.58 11.55 9.28
C ALA A 42 -2.22 10.91 8.96
N LEU A 43 -1.41 10.62 10.00
CA LEU A 43 -0.12 9.96 9.84
C LEU A 43 -0.27 8.54 9.27
N ALA A 44 -1.24 7.76 9.75
CA ALA A 44 -1.54 6.43 9.24
C ALA A 44 -1.96 6.48 7.76
N SER A 45 -2.83 7.43 7.40
CA SER A 45 -3.26 7.64 6.01
C SER A 45 -2.08 8.00 5.10
N ILE A 46 -1.19 8.89 5.54
CA ILE A 46 0.03 9.25 4.80
C ILE A 46 0.95 8.03 4.64
N ALA A 47 1.14 7.25 5.71
CA ALA A 47 1.92 6.02 5.65
C ALA A 47 1.35 5.02 4.63
N MET A 48 0.02 4.90 4.54
CA MET A 48 -0.64 4.05 3.53
C MET A 48 -0.41 4.55 2.10
N VAL A 49 -0.40 5.87 1.87
CA VAL A 49 -0.04 6.44 0.56
C VAL A 49 1.38 6.04 0.16
N PHE A 50 2.34 6.14 1.08
CA PHE A 50 3.71 5.70 0.83
C PHE A 50 3.81 4.19 0.59
N ALA A 51 3.02 3.37 1.29
CA ALA A 51 2.99 1.92 1.10
C ALA A 51 2.46 1.55 -0.30
N LEU A 52 1.44 2.24 -0.79
CA LEU A 52 0.77 1.95 -2.07
C LEU A 52 1.46 2.57 -3.29
N ARG A 53 2.44 3.46 -3.11
CA ARG A 53 3.06 4.23 -4.21
C ARG A 53 3.61 3.36 -5.34
N ARG A 54 4.18 2.19 -5.01
CA ARG A 54 4.75 1.26 -6.01
C ARG A 54 3.65 0.58 -6.82
N ASP A 55 2.55 0.22 -6.18
CA ASP A 55 1.40 -0.40 -6.85
C ASP A 55 0.68 0.62 -7.74
N ALA A 56 0.53 1.86 -7.28
CA ALA A 56 0.02 2.94 -8.10
C ALA A 56 0.94 3.23 -9.30
N GLY A 57 2.26 3.28 -9.09
CA GLY A 57 3.22 3.40 -10.19
C GLY A 57 3.13 2.25 -11.19
N TYR A 58 2.95 1.02 -10.69
CA TYR A 58 2.76 -0.16 -11.53
C TYR A 58 1.48 -0.08 -12.37
N ALA A 59 0.40 0.49 -11.83
CA ALA A 59 -0.86 0.64 -12.55
C ALA A 59 -0.74 1.50 -13.82
N PHE A 60 0.31 2.33 -13.93
CA PHE A 60 0.60 3.16 -15.10
C PHE A 60 1.59 2.54 -16.10
N THR A 61 2.13 1.34 -15.84
CA THR A 61 3.01 0.69 -16.80
C THR A 61 2.25 0.21 -18.04
N ALA A 62 2.98 0.00 -19.14
CA ALA A 62 2.39 -0.55 -20.36
C ALA A 62 1.65 -1.87 -20.09
N SER A 63 0.50 -2.05 -20.74
CA SER A 63 -0.32 -3.26 -20.62
C SER A 63 0.21 -4.44 -21.44
N SER A 64 1.19 -4.21 -22.31
CA SER A 64 1.91 -5.26 -23.02
C SER A 64 3.13 -5.68 -22.18
N PRO A 65 3.30 -6.97 -21.88
CA PRO A 65 4.45 -7.42 -21.13
C PRO A 65 5.73 -7.27 -21.96
N THR A 66 6.83 -6.94 -21.28
CA THR A 66 8.17 -7.00 -21.88
C THR A 66 8.64 -8.45 -21.87
N ASP A 67 9.00 -8.99 -23.03
CA ASP A 67 9.51 -10.35 -23.15
C ASP A 67 10.97 -10.42 -22.68
N LEU A 68 11.22 -11.28 -21.68
CA LEU A 68 12.54 -11.57 -21.12
C LEU A 68 13.15 -12.86 -21.68
N GLY A 69 12.41 -13.61 -22.50
CA GLY A 69 12.80 -14.93 -22.97
C GLY A 69 12.90 -15.94 -21.83
N ASP A 70 13.93 -16.77 -21.85
CA ASP A 70 14.20 -17.74 -20.78
C ASP A 70 14.76 -17.04 -19.53
N LEU A 71 14.00 -17.06 -18.44
CA LEU A 71 14.39 -16.47 -17.16
C LEU A 71 15.63 -17.14 -16.57
N GLY A 72 15.95 -18.38 -16.95
CA GLY A 72 17.19 -19.06 -16.52
C GLY A 72 18.45 -18.42 -17.09
N SER A 73 18.36 -17.84 -18.30
CA SER A 73 19.51 -17.30 -19.05
C SER A 73 19.42 -15.79 -19.35
N ALA A 74 18.29 -15.14 -19.07
CA ALA A 74 18.07 -13.71 -19.33
C ALA A 74 19.16 -12.82 -18.72
N ALA A 75 19.63 -11.81 -19.44
CA ALA A 75 20.65 -10.90 -18.94
C ALA A 75 20.18 -10.20 -17.64
N PRO A 76 21.00 -10.06 -16.58
CA PRO A 76 20.60 -9.36 -15.36
C PRO A 76 20.10 -7.93 -15.61
N ALA A 77 20.65 -7.25 -16.62
CA ALA A 77 20.23 -5.91 -17.03
C ALA A 77 18.82 -5.84 -17.64
N ALA A 78 18.25 -6.98 -18.08
CA ALA A 78 16.88 -7.03 -18.58
C ALA A 78 15.83 -6.99 -17.46
N PHE A 79 16.24 -7.23 -16.21
CA PHE A 79 15.35 -7.23 -15.06
C PHE A 79 15.14 -5.79 -14.58
N VAL A 80 13.99 -5.23 -14.93
CA VAL A 80 13.56 -3.89 -14.49
C VAL A 80 12.56 -4.05 -13.34
N GLU A 81 12.84 -3.39 -12.21
CA GLU A 81 11.95 -3.42 -11.05
C GLU A 81 10.59 -2.80 -11.39
N ASN A 82 9.55 -3.42 -10.85
CA ASN A 82 8.16 -2.98 -10.98
C ASN A 82 7.66 -2.99 -12.43
N GLY A 83 8.22 -3.86 -13.27
CA GLY A 83 7.84 -4.02 -14.67
C GLY A 83 6.80 -5.12 -14.88
N TYR A 84 5.99 -4.97 -15.94
CA TYR A 84 5.13 -6.05 -16.44
C TYR A 84 5.91 -6.86 -17.47
N VAL A 85 6.18 -8.12 -17.16
CA VAL A 85 7.11 -8.95 -17.93
C VAL A 85 6.49 -10.30 -18.29
N GLN A 86 7.02 -10.91 -19.33
CA GLN A 86 6.74 -12.26 -19.75
C GLN A 86 8.05 -13.01 -19.89
N GLY A 87 8.06 -14.29 -19.56
CA GLY A 87 9.21 -15.15 -19.77
C GLY A 87 8.86 -16.62 -19.66
N THR A 88 9.82 -17.46 -20.01
CA THR A 88 9.74 -18.90 -19.82
C THR A 88 10.72 -19.35 -18.76
N ALA A 89 10.39 -20.39 -18.01
CA ALA A 89 11.30 -20.93 -17.01
C ALA A 89 10.97 -22.38 -16.71
N MET A 90 12.00 -23.17 -16.44
CA MET A 90 11.83 -24.41 -15.68
C MET A 90 11.86 -24.07 -14.20
N LEU A 91 10.78 -24.40 -13.48
CA LEU A 91 10.70 -24.17 -12.05
C LEU A 91 11.24 -25.36 -11.27
N GLY A 92 12.11 -25.07 -10.32
CA GLY A 92 12.62 -26.06 -9.38
C GLY A 92 11.52 -26.50 -8.43
N ALA A 93 11.23 -27.80 -8.40
CA ALA A 93 10.41 -28.40 -7.34
C ALA A 93 11.18 -28.45 -6.01
N ALA A 94 12.51 -28.54 -6.07
CA ALA A 94 13.37 -28.44 -4.91
C ALA A 94 13.33 -27.01 -4.36
N HIS A 95 13.17 -26.89 -3.05
CA HIS A 95 13.07 -25.60 -2.33
C HIS A 95 11.84 -24.76 -2.69
N ALA A 96 10.85 -25.36 -3.32
CA ALA A 96 9.53 -24.75 -3.46
C ALA A 96 8.85 -24.69 -2.09
N ILE A 97 8.25 -23.55 -1.76
CA ILE A 97 7.41 -23.41 -0.57
C ILE A 97 5.97 -23.12 -0.96
N ARG A 98 5.03 -23.68 -0.20
CA ARG A 98 3.62 -23.31 -0.24
C ARG A 98 3.33 -22.37 0.91
N TYR A 99 2.51 -21.35 0.65
CA TYR A 99 1.99 -20.49 1.69
C TYR A 99 0.61 -19.93 1.32
N GLU A 100 -0.09 -19.39 2.30
CA GLU A 100 -1.41 -18.80 2.15
C GLU A 100 -1.40 -17.37 2.67
N ARG A 101 -2.35 -16.55 2.20
CA ARG A 101 -2.49 -15.16 2.63
C ARG A 101 -3.80 -14.99 3.38
N PRO A 102 -3.83 -14.23 4.48
CA PRO A 102 -5.08 -13.89 5.14
C PRO A 102 -6.06 -13.26 4.14
N LEU A 103 -7.35 -13.62 4.27
CA LEU A 103 -8.44 -13.08 3.46
C LEU A 103 -8.39 -13.45 1.95
N VAL A 104 -7.55 -14.40 1.56
CA VAL A 104 -7.50 -14.95 0.20
C VAL A 104 -7.69 -16.46 0.28
N SER A 105 -8.61 -17.01 -0.51
CA SER A 105 -8.92 -18.45 -0.53
C SER A 105 -7.88 -19.30 -1.27
N ASP A 106 -7.06 -18.66 -2.09
CA ASP A 106 -6.06 -19.33 -2.90
C ASP A 106 -4.76 -19.54 -2.14
N SER A 107 -4.03 -20.58 -2.52
CA SER A 107 -2.67 -20.81 -2.06
C SER A 107 -1.66 -20.30 -3.09
N PHE A 108 -0.44 -20.09 -2.63
CA PHE A 108 0.66 -19.58 -3.43
C PHE A 108 1.84 -20.55 -3.34
N ARG A 109 2.49 -20.79 -4.47
CA ARG A 109 3.73 -21.55 -4.53
C ARG A 109 4.85 -20.64 -4.98
N LEU A 110 5.87 -20.53 -4.15
CA LEU A 110 7.09 -19.83 -4.48
C LEU A 110 8.13 -20.86 -4.89
N MET A 111 8.68 -20.73 -6.10
CA MET A 111 9.60 -21.69 -6.70
C MET A 111 10.82 -20.98 -7.29
N PRO A 112 12.04 -21.49 -7.09
CA PRO A 112 13.22 -20.94 -7.75
C PRO A 112 13.24 -21.30 -9.24
N VAL A 113 13.79 -20.43 -10.07
CA VAL A 113 14.11 -20.76 -11.46
C VAL A 113 15.29 -21.73 -11.48
N ALA A 114 15.14 -22.86 -12.19
CA ALA A 114 16.18 -23.87 -12.29
C ALA A 114 17.45 -23.28 -12.92
N GLY A 115 18.60 -23.54 -12.30
CA GLY A 115 19.88 -22.98 -12.73
C GLY A 115 20.09 -21.49 -12.38
N ARG A 116 19.11 -20.82 -11.77
CA ARG A 116 19.19 -19.39 -11.43
C ARG A 116 18.61 -19.07 -10.04
N PRO A 117 19.42 -19.23 -8.97
CA PRO A 117 18.94 -19.14 -7.58
C PRO A 117 18.52 -17.73 -7.15
N ASN A 118 18.85 -16.70 -7.92
CA ASN A 118 18.47 -15.31 -7.66
C ASN A 118 17.19 -14.88 -8.38
N VAL A 119 16.46 -15.80 -9.03
CA VAL A 119 15.15 -15.52 -9.63
C VAL A 119 14.14 -16.52 -9.11
N TRP A 120 13.08 -16.00 -8.52
CA TRP A 120 11.99 -16.75 -7.94
C TRP A 120 10.70 -16.41 -8.66
N VAL A 121 9.80 -17.38 -8.73
CA VAL A 121 8.47 -17.18 -9.28
C VAL A 121 7.43 -17.60 -8.26
N GLU A 122 6.53 -16.67 -7.97
CA GLU A 122 5.31 -16.96 -7.26
C GLU A 122 4.22 -17.31 -8.26
N VAL A 123 3.60 -18.47 -8.06
CA VAL A 123 2.47 -18.94 -8.86
C VAL A 123 1.25 -19.12 -7.98
N ARG A 124 0.12 -18.59 -8.43
CA ARG A 124 -1.17 -18.75 -7.78
C ARG A 124 -1.72 -20.15 -8.03
N VAL A 125 -2.19 -20.79 -6.97
CA VAL A 125 -2.89 -22.08 -7.03
C VAL A 125 -4.33 -21.83 -6.60
N PRO A 126 -5.30 -21.85 -7.54
CA PRO A 126 -6.69 -21.62 -7.23
C PRO A 126 -7.22 -22.60 -6.19
N ALA A 127 -8.11 -22.12 -5.31
CA ALA A 127 -8.79 -22.95 -4.33
C ALA A 127 -9.40 -24.21 -4.99
N GLY A 128 -9.12 -25.39 -4.42
CA GLY A 128 -9.59 -26.67 -4.94
C GLY A 128 -8.73 -27.31 -6.04
N ALA A 129 -7.79 -26.58 -6.64
CA ALA A 129 -6.82 -27.14 -7.60
C ALA A 129 -5.66 -27.90 -6.91
N GLU A 130 -5.64 -27.91 -5.59
CA GLU A 130 -4.52 -28.40 -4.76
C GLU A 130 -4.41 -29.93 -4.72
N ASN A 131 -5.54 -30.63 -4.88
CA ASN A 131 -5.62 -32.10 -4.87
C ASN A 131 -5.37 -32.71 -6.26
N ILE A 132 -5.30 -31.88 -7.30
CA ILE A 132 -4.95 -32.29 -8.65
C ILE A 132 -3.42 -32.25 -8.75
N ARG A 133 -2.81 -33.11 -9.58
CA ARG A 133 -1.37 -33.05 -9.88
C ARG A 133 -1.06 -31.71 -10.55
N TYR A 134 -0.87 -30.67 -9.74
CA TYR A 134 -0.62 -29.31 -10.19
C TYR A 134 0.73 -29.27 -10.91
N VAL A 135 0.68 -28.95 -12.20
CA VAL A 135 1.87 -28.77 -13.04
C VAL A 135 2.12 -27.26 -13.13
N PRO A 136 3.25 -26.76 -12.63
CA PRO A 136 3.58 -25.34 -12.76
C PRO A 136 3.64 -24.92 -14.24
N PRO A 137 3.21 -23.70 -14.56
CA PRO A 137 3.30 -23.18 -15.92
C PRO A 137 4.77 -22.99 -16.33
N SER A 138 5.09 -23.29 -17.58
CA SER A 138 6.42 -23.06 -18.18
C SER A 138 6.57 -21.66 -18.79
N GLN A 139 5.45 -20.99 -19.05
CA GLN A 139 5.37 -19.61 -19.51
C GLN A 139 4.64 -18.78 -18.47
N MET A 140 5.21 -17.63 -18.14
CA MET A 140 4.79 -16.82 -17.02
C MET A 140 4.68 -15.38 -17.46
N THR A 141 3.61 -14.73 -17.04
CA THR A 141 3.40 -13.32 -17.29
C THR A 141 2.96 -12.67 -15.98
N GLY A 142 3.57 -11.56 -15.61
CA GLY A 142 3.30 -10.97 -14.33
C GLY A 142 4.21 -9.81 -13.97
N ARG A 143 4.17 -9.45 -12.69
CA ARG A 143 4.93 -8.31 -12.16
C ARG A 143 6.30 -8.77 -11.68
N LEU A 144 7.34 -8.12 -12.17
CA LEU A 144 8.70 -8.33 -11.69
C LEU A 144 9.03 -7.34 -10.59
N VAL A 145 9.40 -7.82 -9.40
CA VAL A 145 9.83 -7.00 -8.27
C VAL A 145 11.12 -7.53 -7.66
N ARG A 146 11.81 -6.69 -6.91
CA ARG A 146 12.88 -7.15 -6.04
C ARG A 146 12.29 -7.87 -4.84
N PHE A 147 12.92 -8.94 -4.40
CA PHE A 147 12.39 -9.78 -3.32
C PHE A 147 12.23 -8.99 -2.00
N ASP A 148 13.18 -8.10 -1.71
CA ASP A 148 13.16 -7.17 -0.57
C ASP A 148 12.15 -6.01 -0.74
N ALA A 149 11.86 -5.63 -1.98
CA ALA A 149 10.95 -4.55 -2.33
C ALA A 149 9.50 -5.01 -2.56
N ALA A 150 9.23 -6.31 -2.44
CA ALA A 150 7.98 -6.95 -2.86
C ALA A 150 6.72 -6.54 -2.06
N GLY A 151 6.82 -5.51 -1.21
CA GLY A 151 5.69 -4.90 -0.52
C GLY A 151 5.16 -5.76 0.63
N PRO A 152 4.12 -5.28 1.34
CA PRO A 152 3.61 -5.93 2.55
C PRO A 152 3.15 -7.38 2.33
N LYS A 153 2.64 -7.69 1.13
CA LYS A 153 2.12 -9.01 0.74
C LYS A 153 3.17 -10.14 0.71
N HIS A 154 4.45 -9.79 0.61
CA HIS A 154 5.56 -10.76 0.61
C HIS A 154 6.48 -10.58 1.83
N ARG A 155 6.04 -9.81 2.84
CA ARG A 155 6.80 -9.60 4.06
C ARG A 155 7.04 -10.94 4.77
N GLY A 156 8.29 -11.22 5.12
CA GLY A 156 8.67 -12.47 5.79
C GLY A 156 8.81 -13.68 4.87
N LEU A 157 8.55 -13.54 3.56
CA LEU A 157 8.62 -14.65 2.61
C LEU A 157 10.04 -15.25 2.51
N ALA A 158 11.09 -14.42 2.56
CA ALA A 158 12.48 -14.90 2.55
C ALA A 158 12.82 -15.71 3.81
N ALA A 159 12.28 -15.29 4.95
CA ALA A 159 12.42 -16.04 6.20
C ALA A 159 11.67 -17.38 6.09
N ALA A 160 10.45 -17.39 5.55
CA ALA A 160 9.70 -18.62 5.32
C ALA A 160 10.42 -19.60 4.39
N VAL A 161 11.09 -19.11 3.33
CA VAL A 161 11.94 -19.96 2.46
C VAL A 161 13.06 -20.59 3.27
N ARG A 162 13.78 -19.80 4.06
CA ARG A 162 14.89 -20.28 4.89
C ARG A 162 14.41 -21.30 5.91
N ASP A 163 13.31 -21.03 6.59
CA ASP A 163 12.81 -21.88 7.66
C ASP A 163 12.26 -23.21 7.11
N ALA A 164 11.66 -23.20 5.92
CA ALA A 164 11.11 -24.40 5.28
C ALA A 164 12.14 -25.23 4.51
N THR A 165 13.18 -24.60 3.95
CA THR A 165 14.08 -25.25 2.98
C THR A 165 15.56 -25.22 3.37
N GLY A 166 15.93 -24.46 4.39
CA GLY A 166 17.31 -24.19 4.78
C GLY A 166 18.06 -23.23 3.84
N GLN A 167 17.46 -22.79 2.73
CA GLN A 167 18.12 -21.91 1.76
C GLN A 167 17.94 -20.43 2.10
N GLN A 168 19.01 -19.66 1.87
CA GLN A 168 18.91 -18.20 1.92
C GLN A 168 18.54 -17.65 0.56
N VAL A 169 17.48 -16.84 0.52
CA VAL A 169 17.16 -16.02 -0.66
C VAL A 169 18.20 -14.91 -0.75
N PRO A 170 18.93 -14.76 -1.87
CA PRO A 170 19.89 -13.68 -2.01
C PRO A 170 19.22 -12.30 -1.87
N ASP A 171 19.88 -11.33 -1.24
CA ASP A 171 19.36 -9.95 -1.12
C ASP A 171 19.09 -9.34 -2.50
N SER A 172 19.84 -9.79 -3.51
CA SER A 172 19.66 -9.36 -4.89
C SER A 172 18.64 -10.14 -5.70
N ALA A 173 17.80 -10.95 -5.04
CA ALA A 173 16.86 -11.82 -5.73
C ALA A 173 15.71 -11.03 -6.37
N TRP A 174 15.23 -11.57 -7.48
CA TRP A 174 14.05 -11.14 -8.18
C TRP A 174 12.88 -12.07 -7.87
N LEU A 175 11.69 -11.50 -7.79
CA LEU A 175 10.44 -12.20 -7.65
C LEU A 175 9.54 -11.82 -8.83
N LEU A 176 9.16 -12.82 -9.63
CA LEU A 176 8.09 -12.70 -10.60
C LEU A 176 6.79 -13.16 -9.95
N VAL A 177 5.82 -12.27 -9.84
CA VAL A 177 4.48 -12.58 -9.35
C VAL A 177 3.58 -12.88 -10.54
N GLU A 178 3.35 -14.17 -10.79
CA GLU A 178 2.55 -14.64 -11.93
C GLU A 178 1.09 -14.16 -11.83
N GLY A 179 0.53 -13.76 -12.97
CA GLY A 179 -0.85 -13.27 -13.07
C GLY A 179 -1.06 -11.82 -12.62
N GLU A 180 -0.05 -11.14 -12.08
CA GLU A 180 -0.18 -9.76 -11.62
C GLU A 180 -0.05 -8.75 -12.78
N ALA A 181 -1.16 -8.49 -13.49
CA ALA A 181 -1.21 -7.48 -14.55
C ALA A 181 -1.34 -6.04 -14.02
N PRO A 182 -0.89 -5.00 -14.75
CA PRO A 182 -1.00 -3.59 -14.34
C PRO A 182 -2.43 -3.15 -14.03
N ALA A 183 -3.41 -3.69 -14.76
CA ALA A 183 -4.82 -3.41 -14.54
C ALA A 183 -5.29 -3.79 -13.13
N GLY A 184 -4.74 -4.88 -12.55
CA GLY A 184 -5.06 -5.32 -11.20
C GLY A 184 -4.60 -4.35 -10.11
N ALA A 185 -3.61 -3.49 -10.40
CA ALA A 185 -3.09 -2.52 -9.45
C ALA A 185 -3.82 -1.15 -9.49
N ARG A 186 -4.77 -0.95 -10.41
CA ARG A 186 -5.49 0.33 -10.55
C ARG A 186 -6.29 0.73 -9.30
N SER A 187 -6.74 -0.24 -8.51
CA SER A 187 -7.40 0.02 -7.22
C SER A 187 -6.48 0.77 -6.24
N ALA A 188 -5.17 0.62 -6.34
CA ALA A 188 -4.21 1.35 -5.51
C ALA A 188 -4.30 2.87 -5.74
N ILE A 189 -4.61 3.32 -6.97
CA ILE A 189 -4.78 4.75 -7.28
C ILE A 189 -5.97 5.32 -6.49
N LEU A 190 -7.10 4.60 -6.50
CA LEU A 190 -8.30 5.00 -5.77
C LEU A 190 -8.03 5.03 -4.26
N LEU A 191 -7.35 4.01 -3.73
CA LEU A 191 -6.97 3.95 -2.33
C LEU A 191 -6.05 5.12 -1.94
N ILE A 192 -5.06 5.47 -2.77
CA ILE A 192 -4.20 6.63 -2.53
C ILE A 192 -5.03 7.93 -2.50
N ALA A 193 -5.93 8.13 -3.45
CA ALA A 193 -6.79 9.31 -3.46
C ALA A 193 -7.66 9.40 -2.19
N MET A 194 -8.22 8.27 -1.75
CA MET A 194 -9.00 8.17 -0.52
C MET A 194 -8.16 8.49 0.73
N PHE A 195 -6.97 7.89 0.88
CA PHE A 195 -6.09 8.17 2.01
C PHE A 195 -5.56 9.60 2.03
N LEU A 196 -5.26 10.18 0.87
CA LEU A 196 -4.93 11.61 0.78
C LEU A 196 -6.10 12.48 1.23
N GLY A 197 -7.32 12.16 0.79
CA GLY A 197 -8.54 12.83 1.25
C GLY A 197 -8.68 12.78 2.78
N PHE A 198 -8.50 11.60 3.39
CA PHE A 198 -8.51 11.47 4.85
C PHE A 198 -7.40 12.27 5.51
N ALA A 199 -6.17 12.23 5.01
CA ALA A 199 -5.06 12.99 5.58
C ALA A 199 -5.33 14.49 5.56
N ILE A 200 -5.76 15.03 4.42
CA ILE A 200 -6.09 16.46 4.25
C ILE A 200 -7.25 16.85 5.17
N TRP A 201 -8.30 16.05 5.22
CA TRP A 201 -9.46 16.30 6.06
C TRP A 201 -9.09 16.34 7.55
N ASN A 202 -8.38 15.32 8.04
CA ASN A 202 -7.96 15.24 9.44
C ASN A 202 -7.03 16.40 9.83
N LEU A 203 -6.07 16.76 8.97
CA LEU A 203 -5.18 17.91 9.22
C LEU A 203 -5.95 19.23 9.24
N SER A 204 -6.95 19.38 8.35
CA SER A 204 -7.79 20.59 8.30
C SER A 204 -8.65 20.76 9.55
N ILE A 205 -9.24 19.66 10.07
CA ILE A 205 -9.99 19.69 11.32
C ILE A 205 -9.06 20.02 12.48
N THR A 206 -7.90 19.36 12.57
CA THR A 206 -6.91 19.63 13.62
C THR A 206 -6.49 21.10 13.60
N ALA A 207 -6.18 21.66 12.44
CA ALA A 207 -5.81 23.07 12.30
C ALA A 207 -6.94 24.01 12.75
N LYS A 208 -8.20 23.73 12.38
CA LYS A 208 -9.37 24.49 12.84
C LYS A 208 -9.55 24.42 14.35
N LEU A 209 -9.40 23.23 14.94
CA LEU A 209 -9.52 23.03 16.38
C LEU A 209 -8.43 23.75 17.16
N LEU A 210 -7.21 23.81 16.64
CA LEU A 210 -6.09 24.53 17.26
C LEU A 210 -6.24 26.05 17.12
N ARG A 211 -6.67 26.56 15.97
CA ARG A 211 -6.87 28.00 15.72
C ARG A 211 -7.95 28.65 16.59
N ARG A 212 -8.99 27.92 17.00
CA ARG A 212 -10.05 28.47 17.89
C ARG A 212 -9.56 28.82 19.32
N VAL A 213 -8.27 28.66 19.61
CA VAL A 213 -7.71 28.81 20.97
C VAL A 213 -6.56 29.81 21.05
N GLY A 214 -6.12 30.35 19.92
CA GLY A 214 -5.29 31.56 19.88
C GLY A 214 -6.16 32.74 19.50
#